data_AF-A0A0W0ZMC2-F1
#
_entry.id   AF-A0A0W0ZMC2-F1
#
_cell.length_a   1.000
_cell.length_b   1.000
_cell.length_c   1.000
_cell.angle_alpha   90.00
_cell.angle_beta   90.00
_cell.angle_gamma   90.00
#
_symmetry.space_group_name_H-M   'P 1'
#
loop_
_entity.id
_entity.type
_entity.pdbx_description
1 polymer ?
#
loop_
_entity_poly.entity_id
_entity_poly.type
_entity_poly.pdbx_seq_one_letter_code
_entity_poly.pdbx_strand_id
1 'polypeptide(L)' 'MFKLRDVVIFFAGAEFFHTLSHIILPYFITLPLDMGFMMFTSKLNICAIIINAIITILLLWWASRLNNDTTIRS' A
#
# COMPACT_ATOMS: atom_id res chain seq x y z
N MET A 1 -13.09 -6.93 20.33
CA MET A 1 -11.88 -7.69 19.99
C MET A 1 -11.47 -7.36 18.57
N PHE A 2 -10.28 -6.78 18.38
CA PHE A 2 -9.74 -6.54 17.04
C PHE A 2 -9.45 -7.89 16.40
N LYS A 3 -10.20 -8.23 15.34
CA LYS A 3 -9.91 -9.42 14.54
C LYS A 3 -8.69 -9.12 13.68
N LEU A 4 -7.81 -10.09 13.53
CA LEU A 4 -6.60 -9.96 12.69
C LEU A 4 -6.95 -9.51 11.26
N ARG A 5 -8.13 -9.92 10.76
CA ARG A 5 -8.73 -9.45 9.51
C ARG A 5 -8.85 -7.92 9.42
N ASP A 6 -9.39 -7.26 10.45
CA ASP A 6 -9.59 -5.81 10.44
C ASP A 6 -8.26 -5.06 10.39
N VAL A 7 -7.24 -5.58 11.07
CA VAL A 7 -5.87 -5.05 11.01
C VAL A 7 -5.29 -5.18 9.60
N VAL A 8 -5.43 -6.36 8.97
CA VAL A 8 -4.92 -6.59 7.61
C VAL A 8 -5.65 -5.71 6.58
N ILE A 9 -6.97 -5.52 6.70
CA ILE A 9 -7.74 -4.62 5.84
C ILE A 9 -7.29 -3.17 6.03
N PHE A 10 -7.05 -2.74 7.26
CA PHE A 10 -6.54 -1.40 7.54
C PHE A 10 -5.17 -1.16 6.87
N PHE A 11 -4.25 -2.11 7.00
CA PHE A 11 -2.95 -2.03 6.32
C PHE A 11 -3.08 -2.03 4.79
N ALA A 12 -3.98 -2.87 4.23
CA ALA A 12 -4.24 -2.86 2.78
C ALA A 12 -4.73 -1.48 2.31
N GLY A 13 -5.62 -0.84 3.09
CA GLY A 13 -6.07 0.51 2.82
C GLY A 13 -4.94 1.55 2.92
N ALA A 14 -4.11 1.49 3.96
CA ALA A 14 -2.97 2.39 4.13
C ALA A 14 -1.98 2.32 2.95
N GLU A 15 -1.65 1.10 2.50
CA GLU A 15 -0.76 0.86 1.35
C GLU A 15 -1.39 1.35 0.02
N PHE A 16 -2.70 1.19 -0.13
CA PHE A 16 -3.44 1.76 -1.27
C PHE A 16 -3.35 3.29 -1.30
N PHE A 17 -3.62 3.96 -0.16
CA PHE A 17 -3.49 5.40 -0.06
C PHE A 17 -2.06 5.89 -0.25
N HIS A 18 -1.07 5.13 0.21
CA HIS A 18 0.34 5.43 -0.02
C HIS A 18 0.68 5.36 -1.52
N THR A 19 0.17 4.35 -2.22
CA THR A 19 0.31 4.22 -3.68
C THR A 19 -0.35 5.39 -4.40
N LEU A 20 -1.57 5.75 -3.98
CA LEU A 20 -2.30 6.89 -4.52
C LEU A 20 -1.54 8.20 -4.31
N SER A 21 -0.91 8.39 -3.15
CA SER A 21 -0.05 9.53 -2.87
C SER A 21 1.09 9.62 -3.88
N HIS A 22 1.80 8.53 -4.19
CA HIS A 22 2.87 8.52 -5.19
C HIS A 22 2.39 8.81 -6.61
N ILE A 23 1.17 8.41 -6.96
CA ILE A 23 0.54 8.74 -8.26
C ILE A 23 0.22 10.24 -8.33
N ILE A 24 -0.27 10.81 -7.23
CA ILE A 24 -0.71 12.20 -7.15
C ILE A 24 0.48 13.16 -7.00
N LEU A 25 1.55 12.75 -6.32
CA LEU A 25 2.75 13.54 -6.05
C LEU A 25 3.33 14.29 -7.26
N PRO A 26 3.52 13.68 -8.44
CA PRO A 26 4.07 14.37 -9.62
C PRO A 26 3.15 15.47 -10.19
N TYR A 27 1.87 15.52 -9.82
CA TYR A 27 0.97 16.62 -10.20
C TYR A 27 1.20 17.87 -9.35
N PHE A 28 1.68 17.70 -8.12
CA PHE A 28 1.93 18.79 -7.19
C PHE A 28 3.39 19.25 -7.18
N ILE A 29 4.33 18.36 -7.53
CA ILE A 29 5.77 18.60 -7.40
C ILE A 29 6.50 18.06 -8.62
N THR A 30 7.39 18.86 -9.19
CA THR A 30 8.23 18.44 -10.32
C THR A 30 9.38 17.56 -9.80
N LEU A 31 9.44 16.31 -10.27
CA LEU A 31 10.53 15.38 -9.95
C LEU A 31 11.70 15.57 -10.96
N PRO A 32 12.97 15.41 -10.56
CA PRO A 32 13.43 14.92 -9.26
C PRO A 32 13.38 15.98 -8.15
N LEU A 33 12.88 15.57 -6.97
CA LEU A 33 12.84 16.41 -5.78
C LEU A 33 14.07 16.15 -4.92
N ASP A 34 14.85 17.20 -4.65
CA ASP A 34 15.98 17.11 -3.71
C ASP A 34 15.45 17.21 -2.28
N MET A 35 15.50 16.10 -1.53
CA MET A 35 15.10 16.05 -0.12
C MET A 35 16.29 16.30 0.84
N GLY A 36 17.42 16.81 0.33
CA GLY A 36 18.63 17.15 1.10
C GLY A 36 19.50 15.96 1.49
N PHE A 37 18.89 14.80 1.78
CA PHE A 37 19.60 13.55 2.08
C PHE A 37 19.51 12.52 0.95
N MET A 38 18.54 12.67 0.05
CA MET A 38 18.31 11.76 -1.05
C MET A 38 17.57 12.46 -2.18
N MET A 39 17.95 12.16 -3.42
CA MET A 39 17.26 12.65 -4.60
C MET A 39 16.05 11.74 -4.87
N PHE A 40 14.84 12.26 -4.65
CA PHE A 40 13.62 11.54 -4.95
C PHE A 40 13.34 11.61 -6.44
N THR A 41 13.79 10.57 -7.15
CA THR A 41 13.66 10.48 -8.60
C THR A 41 12.33 9.85 -9.00
N SER A 42 11.86 10.16 -10.22
CA SER A 42 10.66 9.53 -10.79
C SER A 42 10.76 8.00 -10.85
N LYS A 43 11.98 7.45 -10.96
CA LYS A 43 12.22 6.00 -10.97
C LYS A 43 11.91 5.37 -9.61
N LEU A 44 12.33 6.02 -8.52
CA LEU A 44 12.05 5.56 -7.16
C LEU A 44 10.55 5.65 -6.84
N ASN A 45 9.90 6.72 -7.31
CA ASN A 45 8.45 6.88 -7.19
C ASN A 45 7.68 5.73 -7.89
N ILE A 46 8.06 5.41 -9.13
CA ILE A 46 7.46 4.29 -9.88
C ILE A 46 7.73 2.95 -9.19
N CYS A 47 8.95 2.73 -8.69
CA CYS A 47 9.25 1.52 -7.92
C CYS A 47 8.38 1.40 -6.65
N ALA A 48 8.18 2.50 -5.91
CA ALA A 48 7.32 2.52 -4.73
C ALA A 48 5.86 2.19 -5.08
N ILE A 49 5.34 2.72 -6.19
CA ILE A 49 3.99 2.39 -6.69
C ILE A 49 3.86 0.90 -6.96
N ILE A 50 4.81 0.29 -7.68
CA ILE A 50 4.75 -1.12 -8.05
C ILE A 50 4.80 -2.02 -6.81
N ILE A 51 5.72 -1.74 -5.87
CA ILE A 51 5.90 -2.53 -4.66
C ILE A 51 4.64 -2.46 -3.79
N ASN A 52 4.13 -1.25 -3.53
CA ASN A 52 2.96 -1.08 -2.67
C ASN A 52 1.68 -1.63 -3.30
N ALA A 53 1.54 -1.59 -4.63
CA ALA A 53 0.44 -2.25 -5.34
C ALA A 53 0.47 -3.77 -5.13
N ILE A 54 1.64 -4.40 -5.23
CA ILE A 54 1.81 -5.84 -4.98
C ILE A 54 1.48 -6.18 -3.52
N ILE A 55 1.98 -5.40 -2.56
CA ILE A 55 1.70 -5.59 -1.13
C ILE A 55 0.20 -5.44 -0.85
N THR A 56 -0.46 -4.44 -1.43
CA THR A 56 -1.90 -4.23 -1.28
C THR A 56 -2.70 -5.45 -1.75
N ILE A 57 -2.37 -6.01 -2.93
CA ILE A 57 -3.03 -7.22 -3.45
C ILE A 57 -2.80 -8.42 -2.53
N LEU A 58 -1.57 -8.62 -2.05
CA LEU A 58 -1.24 -9.68 -1.10
C LEU A 58 -2.01 -9.56 0.22
N LEU A 59 -2.12 -8.34 0.77
CA LEU A 59 -2.88 -8.08 2.00
C LEU A 59 -4.39 -8.31 1.79
N LEU A 60 -4.96 -7.86 0.66
CA LEU A 60 -6.36 -8.13 0.33
C LEU A 60 -6.64 -9.63 0.14
N TRP A 61 -5.73 -10.34 -0.53
CA TRP A 61 -5.82 -11.80 -0.67
C TRP A 61 -5.74 -12.50 0.68
N TRP A 62 -4.83 -12.06 1.56
CA TRP A 62 -4.69 -12.60 2.90
C TRP A 62 -5.92 -12.33 3.77
N ALA A 63 -6.48 -11.12 3.71
CA ALA A 63 -7.73 -10.77 4.39
C ALA A 63 -8.90 -11.66 3.94
N SER A 64 -9.00 -11.94 2.64
CA SER A 64 -10.01 -12.87 2.08
C SER A 64 -9.84 -14.29 2.63
N ARG A 65 -8.59 -14.77 2.70
CA ARG A 65 -8.27 -16.08 3.30
C ARG A 65 -8.64 -16.16 4.77
N LEU A 66 -8.34 -15.12 5.55
CA LEU A 66 -8.71 -15.03 6.98
C LEU A 66 -10.22 -15.03 7.19
N ASN A 67 -10.99 -14.45 6.25
CA ASN A 67 -12.45 -14.47 6.31
C ASN A 67 -13.01 -15.90 6.15
N ASN A 68 -12.45 -16.69 5.22
CA ASN A 68 -12.87 -18.08 5.00
C ASN A 68 -12.57 -19.00 6.18
N ASP A 69 -11.48 -18.77 6.91
CA ASP A 69 -11.12 -19.54 8.11
C ASP A 69 -12.15 -19.34 9.26
N THR A 70 -12.65 -18.11 9.42
CA THR A 70 -13.72 -17.81 10.39
C THR A 70 -15.07 -18.44 10.05
N THR A 71 -15.39 -18.64 8.77
CA THR A 71 -16.68 -19.21 8.33
C THR A 71 -16.70 -20.73 8.41
N ILE A 72 -15.55 -21.40 8.28
CA ILE A 72 -15.47 -22.88 8.40
C ILE A 72 -15.52 -23.35 9.87
N ARG A 73 -15.28 -22.45 10.83
CA ARG A 73 -15.30 -22.74 12.28
C ARG A 73 -16.59 -22.31 13.01
N SER A 74 -17.62 -21.83 12.30
CA SER A 74 -18.94 -21.49 12.86
C SER A 74 -19.98 -22.54 12.49
#